data_AF-A0A924N377-F1
#
_entry.id   AF-A0A924N377-F1
#
_cell.length_a   1.000
_cell.length_b   1.000
_cell.length_c   1.000
_cell.angle_alpha   90.00
_cell.angle_beta   90.00
_cell.angle_gamma   90.00
#
_symmetry.space_group_name_H-M   'P 1'
#
loop_
_entity.id
_entity.type
_entity.pdbx_description
1 polymer ?
#
loop_
_entity_poly.entity_id
_entity_poly.type
_entity_poly.pdbx_seq_one_letter_code
_entity_poly.pdbx_strand_id
1 'polypeptide(L)'
;SCGQCTPCREGTGWMWRVMERMATGEANPKEIDTLLDVTTQVEGHTICALGDAAAWPIQGLFRHFRHEVEDRIATYRTGRLHVQGASLIAAE
;
A
#
# COMPACT_ATOMS: atom_id res chain seq x y z
N SER A 1 11.02 12.65 -6.31
CA SER A 1 11.17 12.29 -7.74
C SER A 1 11.42 13.56 -8.55
N CYS A 2 12.34 13.54 -9.52
CA CYS A 2 12.56 14.68 -10.45
C CYS A 2 11.61 14.66 -11.66
N GLY A 3 10.88 13.55 -11.88
CA GLY A 3 9.87 13.43 -12.93
C GLY A 3 10.38 13.03 -14.32
N GLN A 4 11.67 12.80 -14.52
CA GLN A 4 12.22 12.56 -15.87
C GLN A 4 11.76 11.24 -16.52
N CYS A 5 11.75 10.11 -15.79
CA CYS A 5 11.28 8.82 -16.29
C CYS A 5 9.88 8.49 -15.78
N THR A 6 9.01 8.01 -16.67
CA THR A 6 7.60 7.65 -16.37
C THR A 6 7.43 6.68 -15.20
N PRO A 7 8.17 5.55 -15.11
CA PRO A 7 7.99 4.62 -13.98
C PRO A 7 8.27 5.30 -12.64
N CYS A 8 9.28 6.16 -12.53
CA CYS A 8 9.50 6.92 -11.30
C CYS A 8 8.44 8.02 -11.11
N ARG A 9 8.14 8.83 -12.14
CA ARG A 9 7.22 9.98 -12.04
C ARG A 9 5.82 9.56 -11.61
N GLU A 10 5.24 8.59 -12.29
CA GLU A 10 3.86 8.15 -12.03
C GLU A 10 3.81 7.08 -10.92
N GLY A 11 4.77 6.15 -10.93
CA GLY A 11 4.82 5.05 -9.96
C GLY A 11 4.99 5.55 -8.53
N THR A 12 5.89 6.50 -8.27
CA THR A 12 6.05 7.05 -6.89
C THR A 12 4.81 7.77 -6.39
N GLY A 13 4.11 8.51 -7.25
CA GLY A 13 2.85 9.15 -6.88
C GLY A 13 1.72 8.15 -6.61
N TRP A 14 1.65 7.07 -7.38
CA TRP A 14 0.68 6.00 -7.13
C TRP A 14 0.98 5.25 -5.82
N MET A 15 2.24 4.84 -5.61
CA MET A 15 2.70 4.17 -4.39
C MET A 15 2.38 5.02 -3.15
N TRP A 16 2.64 6.33 -3.19
CA TRP A 16 2.30 7.24 -2.09
C TRP A 16 0.81 7.25 -1.74
N ARG A 17 -0.08 7.36 -2.74
CA ARG A 17 -1.54 7.38 -2.52
C ARG A 17 -2.05 6.09 -1.89
N VAL A 18 -1.50 4.94 -2.28
CA VAL A 18 -1.86 3.65 -1.67
C VAL A 18 -1.32 3.56 -0.25
N MET A 19 -0.07 3.95 -0.03
CA MET A 19 0.54 3.99 1.31
C MET A 19 -0.22 4.90 2.27
N GLU A 20 -0.72 6.05 1.81
CA GLU A 20 -1.55 6.95 2.63
C GLU A 20 -2.84 6.26 3.08
N ARG A 21 -3.53 5.56 2.17
CA ARG A 21 -4.73 4.77 2.50
C ARG A 21 -4.42 3.59 3.42
N MET A 22 -3.26 2.96 3.28
CA MET A 22 -2.81 1.90 4.20
C MET A 22 -2.48 2.45 5.58
N ALA A 23 -1.90 3.66 5.64
CA ALA A 23 -1.59 4.32 6.90
C ALA A 23 -2.86 4.64 7.71
N THR A 24 -3.96 5.02 7.04
CA THR A 24 -5.27 5.23 7.68
C THR A 24 -6.07 3.95 7.92
N GLY A 25 -5.72 2.85 7.24
CA GLY A 25 -6.45 1.57 7.29
C GLY A 25 -7.58 1.43 6.27
N GLU A 26 -7.74 2.40 5.36
CA GLU A 26 -8.76 2.46 4.30
C GLU A 26 -8.44 1.59 3.06
N ALA A 27 -7.31 0.89 3.08
CA ALA A 27 -6.92 -0.02 2.02
C ALA A 27 -7.62 -1.38 2.14
N ASN A 28 -7.74 -2.10 1.02
CA ASN A 28 -8.06 -3.53 1.02
C ASN A 28 -6.77 -4.35 1.20
N PRO A 29 -6.75 -5.46 1.96
CA PRO A 29 -5.56 -6.30 2.10
C PRO A 29 -4.96 -6.75 0.76
N LYS A 30 -5.79 -6.98 -0.28
CA LYS A 30 -5.31 -7.32 -1.63
C LYS A 30 -4.49 -6.23 -2.30
N GLU A 31 -4.66 -4.97 -1.88
CA GLU A 31 -3.87 -3.85 -2.41
C GLU A 31 -2.41 -3.92 -1.96
N ILE A 32 -2.07 -4.69 -0.91
CA ILE A 32 -0.68 -4.94 -0.53
C ILE A 32 0.06 -5.64 -1.67
N ASP A 33 -0.55 -6.67 -2.25
CA ASP A 33 0.08 -7.45 -3.32
C ASP A 33 0.16 -6.62 -4.61
N THR A 34 -0.90 -5.87 -4.93
CA THR A 34 -0.87 -4.92 -6.06
C THR A 34 0.19 -3.84 -5.88
N LEU A 35 0.39 -3.34 -4.65
CA LEU A 35 1.42 -2.37 -4.36
C LEU A 35 2.82 -2.97 -4.53
N LEU A 36 3.03 -4.20 -4.06
CA LEU A 36 4.28 -4.94 -4.29
C LEU A 36 4.57 -5.12 -5.78
N ASP A 37 3.58 -5.50 -6.59
CA ASP A 37 3.74 -5.60 -8.05
C ASP A 37 4.20 -4.27 -8.66
N VAL A 38 3.59 -3.15 -8.25
CA VAL A 38 4.00 -1.82 -8.73
C VAL A 38 5.43 -1.49 -8.30
N THR A 39 5.86 -1.87 -7.09
CA THR A 39 7.25 -1.64 -6.69
C THR A 39 8.25 -2.30 -7.64
N THR A 40 7.95 -3.51 -8.13
CA THR A 40 8.80 -4.24 -9.10
C THR A 40 8.79 -3.64 -10.50
N GLN A 41 7.69 -2.95 -10.88
CA GLN A 41 7.62 -2.21 -12.14
C GLN A 41 8.38 -0.88 -12.09
N VAL A 42 8.60 -0.32 -10.89
CA VAL A 42 9.43 0.87 -10.69
C VAL A 42 10.90 0.48 -10.57
N GLU A 43 11.20 -0.52 -9.75
CA GLU A 43 12.54 -1.06 -9.56
C GLU A 43 13.15 -1.54 -10.88
N GLY A 44 14.39 -1.15 -11.16
CA GLY A 44 15.13 -1.57 -12.36
C GLY A 44 14.64 -0.96 -13.68
N HIS A 45 13.55 -0.17 -13.68
CA HIS A 45 12.97 0.43 -14.88
C HIS A 45 13.14 1.97 -14.94
N THR A 46 13.93 2.55 -14.03
CA THR A 46 14.16 4.00 -13.93
C THR A 46 15.55 4.43 -14.39
N ILE A 47 15.70 5.69 -14.80
CA ILE A 47 16.98 6.24 -15.30
C ILE A 47 18.07 6.30 -14.22
N CYS A 48 17.69 6.60 -12.98
CA CYS A 48 18.60 6.66 -11.83
C CYS A 48 18.06 5.82 -10.67
N ALA A 49 18.91 5.58 -9.66
CA ALA A 49 18.60 4.73 -8.51
C ALA A 49 17.52 5.28 -7.56
N LEU A 50 16.96 6.47 -7.83
CA LEU A 50 15.87 7.01 -7.00
C LEU A 50 14.59 6.18 -7.15
N GLY A 51 14.36 5.51 -8.28
CA GLY A 51 13.23 4.59 -8.45
C GLY A 51 13.33 3.41 -7.47
N ASP A 52 14.48 2.75 -7.47
CA ASP A 52 14.79 1.64 -6.55
C ASP A 52 14.69 2.11 -5.09
N ALA A 53 15.28 3.27 -4.78
CA ALA A 53 15.23 3.88 -3.45
C ALA A 53 13.80 4.21 -2.99
N ALA A 54 12.85 4.41 -3.91
CA ALA A 54 11.44 4.61 -3.58
C ALA A 54 10.65 3.29 -3.47
N ALA A 55 11.04 2.25 -4.21
CA ALA A 55 10.40 0.94 -4.20
C ALA A 55 10.81 0.09 -2.97
N TRP A 56 12.10 0.07 -2.65
CA TRP A 56 12.64 -0.80 -1.59
C TRP A 56 12.10 -0.55 -0.18
N PRO A 57 11.79 0.69 0.27
CA PRO A 57 11.18 0.90 1.58
C PRO A 57 9.82 0.20 1.71
N ILE A 58 9.01 0.19 0.64
CA ILE A 58 7.70 -0.46 0.62
C ILE A 58 7.86 -1.98 0.62
N GLN A 59 8.78 -2.50 -0.21
CA GLN A 59 9.09 -3.94 -0.21
C GLN A 59 9.62 -4.41 1.16
N GLY A 60 10.50 -3.62 1.78
CA GLY A 60 11.03 -3.90 3.12
C GLY A 60 9.95 -3.86 4.20
N LEU A 61 9.06 -2.87 4.14
CA LEU A 61 7.90 -2.77 5.03
C LEU A 61 7.08 -4.07 4.99
N PHE A 62 6.69 -4.54 3.80
CA PHE A 62 5.89 -5.76 3.72
C PHE A 62 6.68 -7.05 3.95
N ARG A 63 8.00 -7.05 3.72
CA ARG A 63 8.82 -8.20 4.09
C ARG A 63 8.84 -8.44 5.60
N HIS A 64 8.81 -7.38 6.40
CA HIS A 64 9.02 -7.47 7.85
C HIS A 64 7.77 -7.18 8.69
N PHE A 65 6.88 -6.31 8.21
CA PHE A 65 5.77 -5.74 8.97
C PHE A 65 4.42 -5.87 8.25
N ARG A 66 4.28 -6.81 7.30
CA ARG A 66 2.99 -7.03 6.60
C ARG A 66 1.82 -7.24 7.57
N HIS A 67 2.05 -8.04 8.61
CA HIS A 67 1.05 -8.32 9.64
C HIS A 67 0.55 -7.03 10.32
N GLU A 68 1.42 -6.09 10.66
CA GLU A 68 1.00 -4.81 11.27
C GLU A 68 0.09 -3.99 10.35
N VAL A 69 0.37 -4.02 9.04
CA VAL A 69 -0.47 -3.32 8.04
C VAL A 69 -1.81 -4.02 7.86
N GLU A 70 -1.82 -5.36 7.79
CA GLU A 70 -3.04 -6.17 7.74
C GLU A 70 -3.91 -5.96 8.98
N ASP A 71 -3.32 -5.95 10.17
CA ASP A 71 -4.00 -5.70 11.44
C ASP A 71 -4.59 -4.28 11.49
N ARG A 72 -3.88 -3.28 10.98
CA ARG A 72 -4.40 -1.92 10.88
C ARG A 72 -5.62 -1.83 9.97
N ILE A 73 -5.57 -2.49 8.81
CA ILE A 73 -6.70 -2.56 7.88
C ILE A 73 -7.89 -3.29 8.53
N ALA A 74 -7.64 -4.42 9.20
CA ALA A 74 -8.67 -5.17 9.90
C ALA A 74 -9.34 -4.32 11.00
N THR A 75 -8.54 -3.65 11.81
CA THR A 75 -9.00 -2.77 12.91
C THR A 75 -9.83 -1.60 12.39
N TYR A 76 -9.41 -0.97 11.29
CA TYR A 76 -10.18 0.10 10.67
C TYR A 76 -11.56 -0.39 10.21
N ARG A 77 -11.64 -1.59 9.61
CA ARG A 77 -12.89 -2.19 9.16
C ARG A 77 -13.82 -2.56 10.31
N THR A 78 -13.29 -3.15 11.39
CA THR A 78 -14.11 -3.48 12.57
C THR A 78 -14.61 -2.21 13.28
N GLY A 79 -13.77 -1.18 13.40
CA GLY A 79 -14.17 0.12 13.93
C GLY A 79 -15.27 0.79 13.10
N ARG A 80 -15.19 0.73 11.76
CA ARG A 80 -16.25 1.24 10.88
C ARG A 80 -17.57 0.49 11.05
N LEU A 81 -17.53 -0.83 11.19
CA LEU A 81 -18.74 -1.63 11.43
C LEU A 81 -19.44 -1.21 12.73
N HIS A 82 -18.65 -0.87 13.77
CA HIS A 82 -19.17 -0.41 15.04
C HIS A 82 -19.82 0.99 14.96
N VAL A 83 -19.20 1.94 14.26
CA VAL A 83 -19.73 3.32 14.11
C VAL A 83 -20.98 3.35 13.23
N GLN A 84 -21.06 2.49 12.22
CA GLN A 84 -22.18 2.49 11.25
C GLN A 84 -23.41 1.72 11.73
N GLY A 85 -23.43 1.19 12.97
CA GLY A 85 -24.60 0.51 13.52
C GLY A 85 -25.04 -0.71 12.69
N ALA A 86 -24.09 -1.43 12.08
CA ALA A 86 -24.39 -2.61 11.28
C ALA A 86 -24.74 -3.79 12.20
N SER A 87 -26.00 -3.84 12.61
CA SER A 87 -26.69 -5.12 12.76
C SER A 87 -26.63 -5.83 11.40
N LEU A 88 -26.07 -7.04 11.35
CA LEU A 88 -26.52 -8.21 10.57
C LEU A 88 -25.38 -9.24 10.45
N ILE A 89 -25.58 -10.37 11.13
CA ILE A 89 -25.49 -11.74 10.59
C ILE A 89 -24.37 -11.96 9.55
N ALA A 90 -23.20 -12.38 10.00
CA ALA A 90 -22.22 -13.04 9.14
C ALA A 90 -21.40 -14.03 10.00
N ALA A 91 -22.12 -15.03 10.52
CA ALA A 91 -21.56 -16.25 11.07
C ALA A 91 -22.49 -17.40 10.65
N GLU A 92 -22.54 -17.66 9.34
CA GLU A 92 -22.88 -18.95 8.73
C GLU A 92 -22.00 -19.16 7.49
#